data_AF-A0A0F9AMC8-F1
#
_entry.id   AF-A0A0F9AMC8-F1
#
_cell.length_a   1.000
_cell.length_b   1.000
_cell.length_c   1.000
_cell.angle_alpha   90.00
_cell.angle_beta   90.00
_cell.angle_gamma   90.00
#
_symmetry.space_group_name_H-M   'P 1'
#
loop_
_entity.id
_entity.type
_entity.pdbx_description
1 polymer ?
#
loop_
_entity_poly.entity_id
_entity_poly.type
_entity_poly.pdbx_seq_one_letter_code
_entity_poly.pdbx_strand_id
1 'polypeptide(L)'
;MVRREFVPLFKRLLTVIYSEQQDMKELDAIFKALWLYFEHYDYKETMRNAYVWITYRDTVSKLIVGERNPDASLIDLTIGLRWIYRFLIPLAIVNVPKVDIAHLTLSGFAVIPALIAHYKYGTKIMLTEHGVFIRERLLAINNSEYPFFLKNLLIRFSEAMARLVYYKSEKIISVNKFNKKWEIRYGADPKKIQVIYNGIDTDLFSPMPKPEHLANIPTVVAAARIFELKDIITMIRSCAVVKKEIPSVQYLIYGDDHAVPAYTEECLALIQELGLEDNFKLMGPRQDPHHIFPEG
;
A
#
# COMPACT_ATOMS: atom_id res chain seq x y z
N MET A 1 8.64 -0.52 35.13
CA MET A 1 9.03 -0.28 33.72
C MET A 1 7.81 -0.30 32.80
N VAL A 2 7.50 -1.44 32.14
CA VAL A 2 6.42 -1.57 31.13
C VAL A 2 5.07 -1.00 31.58
N ARG A 3 4.60 -1.39 32.79
CA ARG A 3 3.31 -0.90 33.33
C ARG A 3 3.26 0.62 33.56
N ARG A 4 4.38 1.24 33.94
CA ARG A 4 4.43 2.65 34.34
C ARG A 4 4.71 3.57 33.17
N GLU A 5 5.50 3.13 32.19
CA GLU A 5 6.01 3.99 31.11
C GLU A 5 5.43 3.64 29.75
N PHE A 6 5.49 2.36 29.33
CA PHE A 6 5.00 1.95 28.02
C PHE A 6 3.47 1.88 27.94
N VAL A 7 2.83 1.25 28.94
CA VAL A 7 1.37 1.03 28.93
C VAL A 7 0.56 2.34 28.74
N PRO A 8 0.88 3.46 29.41
CA PRO A 8 0.21 4.73 29.14
C PRO A 8 0.39 5.22 27.70
N LEU A 9 1.60 5.11 27.13
CA LEU A 9 1.87 5.50 25.74
C LEU A 9 1.09 4.62 24.75
N PHE A 10 1.10 3.32 24.99
CA PHE A 10 0.40 2.35 24.15
C PHE A 10 -1.12 2.53 24.20
N LYS A 11 -1.68 2.80 25.38
CA LYS A 11 -3.11 3.14 25.51
C LYS A 11 -3.47 4.39 24.72
N ARG A 12 -2.65 5.46 24.83
CA ARG A 12 -2.86 6.71 24.07
C ARG A 12 -2.78 6.47 22.57
N LEU A 13 -1.81 5.66 22.11
CA LEU A 13 -1.68 5.27 20.71
C LEU A 13 -3.00 4.64 20.20
N LEU A 14 -3.51 3.64 20.92
CA LEU A 14 -4.77 2.99 20.57
C LEU A 14 -5.94 3.98 20.55
N THR A 15 -6.05 4.86 21.55
CA THR A 15 -7.10 5.88 21.59
C THR A 15 -7.04 6.83 20.39
N VAL A 16 -5.85 7.29 20.00
CA VAL A 16 -5.70 8.17 18.83
C VAL A 16 -6.04 7.44 17.53
N ILE A 17 -5.60 6.19 17.36
CA ILE A 17 -5.90 5.41 16.14
C ILE A 17 -7.40 5.23 15.94
N TYR A 18 -8.12 4.89 17.00
CA TYR A 18 -9.57 4.66 16.96
C TYR A 18 -10.41 5.92 17.13
N SER A 19 -9.79 7.09 17.30
CA SER A 19 -10.51 8.36 17.31
C SER A 19 -11.06 8.68 15.93
N GLU A 20 -12.29 9.21 15.86
CA GLU A 20 -12.85 9.74 14.60
C GLU A 20 -11.99 10.89 14.04
N GLN A 21 -11.47 11.73 14.93
CA GLN A 21 -10.54 12.79 14.59
C GLN A 21 -9.16 12.45 15.18
N GLN A 22 -8.36 11.74 14.39
CA GLN A 22 -6.99 11.44 14.79
C GLN A 22 -6.16 12.74 14.78
N ASP A 23 -5.65 13.15 15.95
CA ASP A 23 -4.76 14.30 16.10
C ASP A 23 -3.32 13.90 15.71
N MET A 24 -2.83 14.47 14.62
CA MET A 24 -1.50 14.16 14.09
C MET A 24 -0.36 14.70 14.96
N LYS A 25 -0.59 15.80 15.67
CA LYS A 25 0.40 16.36 16.59
C LYS A 25 0.54 15.44 17.81
N GLU A 26 -0.57 14.94 18.33
CA GLU A 26 -0.53 13.94 19.40
C GLU A 26 0.14 12.65 18.92
N LEU A 27 -0.23 12.15 17.73
CA LEU A 27 0.35 10.93 17.18
C LEU A 27 1.87 11.04 16.99
N ASP A 28 2.37 12.16 16.45
CA ASP A 28 3.81 12.44 16.33
C ASP A 28 4.51 12.42 17.71
N ALA A 29 3.90 13.06 18.71
CA ALA A 29 4.44 13.07 20.07
C ALA A 29 4.47 11.66 20.69
N ILE A 30 3.46 10.83 20.42
CA ILE A 30 3.42 9.42 20.86
C ILE A 30 4.55 8.63 20.18
N PHE A 31 4.74 8.76 18.87
CA PHE A 31 5.82 8.06 18.15
C PHE A 31 7.21 8.46 18.67
N LYS A 32 7.42 9.75 18.97
CA LYS A 32 8.67 10.21 19.63
C LYS A 32 8.86 9.56 21.00
N ALA A 33 7.83 9.52 21.84
CA ALA A 33 7.92 8.92 23.17
C ALA A 33 8.14 7.40 23.11
N LEU A 34 7.50 6.71 22.16
CA LEU A 34 7.72 5.28 21.93
C LEU A 34 9.15 4.99 21.48
N TRP A 35 9.69 5.79 20.55
CA TRP A 35 11.09 5.66 20.13
C TRP A 35 12.05 5.83 21.32
N LEU A 36 11.89 6.89 22.11
CA LEU A 36 12.72 7.13 23.30
C LEU A 36 12.64 5.98 24.31
N TYR A 37 11.46 5.39 24.50
CA TYR A 37 11.30 4.21 25.33
C TYR A 37 12.09 3.01 24.76
N PHE A 38 11.97 2.73 23.46
CA PHE A 38 12.64 1.59 22.83
C PHE A 38 14.14 1.79 22.59
N GLU A 39 14.71 2.98 22.80
CA GLU A 39 16.17 3.14 22.90
C GLU A 39 16.76 2.45 24.15
N HIS A 40 15.95 2.24 25.20
CA HIS A 40 16.42 1.68 26.47
C HIS A 40 15.82 0.31 26.83
N TYR A 41 14.72 -0.08 26.19
CA TYR A 41 14.01 -1.32 26.49
C TYR A 41 13.83 -2.20 25.27
N ASP A 42 13.97 -3.51 25.48
CA ASP A 42 13.75 -4.49 24.43
C ASP A 42 12.29 -4.47 23.93
N TYR A 43 12.15 -4.38 22.61
CA TYR A 43 10.85 -4.30 21.94
C TYR A 43 10.01 -5.56 22.15
N LYS A 44 10.64 -6.73 21.99
CA LYS A 44 9.98 -8.03 22.05
C LYS A 44 9.50 -8.33 23.47
N GLU A 45 10.36 -8.13 24.47
CA GLU A 45 10.02 -8.35 25.87
C GLU A 45 8.96 -7.36 26.37
N THR A 46 9.01 -6.10 25.92
CA THR A 46 7.96 -5.12 26.23
C THR A 46 6.62 -5.55 25.65
N MET A 47 6.55 -5.84 24.34
CA MET A 47 5.29 -6.14 23.67
C MET A 47 4.65 -7.47 24.09
N ARG A 48 5.44 -8.44 24.58
CA ARG A 48 4.95 -9.72 25.12
C ARG A 48 4.49 -9.64 26.57
N ASN A 49 4.69 -8.50 27.23
CA ASN A 49 4.34 -8.35 28.64
C ASN A 49 2.82 -8.41 28.87
N ALA A 50 2.39 -9.10 29.93
CA ALA A 50 0.97 -9.30 30.26
C ALA A 50 0.18 -7.97 30.41
N TYR A 51 0.82 -6.90 30.89
CA TYR A 51 0.15 -5.60 31.02
C TYR A 51 -0.16 -4.96 29.66
N VAL A 52 0.61 -5.25 28.62
CA VAL A 52 0.33 -4.78 27.25
C VAL A 52 -0.90 -5.47 26.69
N TRP A 53 -0.99 -6.80 26.87
CA TRP A 53 -2.17 -7.56 26.50
C TRP A 53 -3.44 -7.08 27.21
N ILE A 54 -3.39 -6.93 28.54
CA ILE A 54 -4.52 -6.46 29.35
C ILE A 54 -4.97 -5.07 28.86
N THR A 55 -4.01 -4.16 28.64
CA THR A 55 -4.30 -2.80 28.17
C THR A 55 -4.91 -2.80 26.77
N TYR A 56 -4.36 -3.59 25.85
CA TYR A 56 -4.88 -3.74 24.50
C TYR A 56 -6.32 -4.22 24.53
N ARG A 57 -6.56 -5.39 25.17
CA ARG A 57 -7.88 -6.00 25.30
C ARG A 57 -8.87 -5.01 25.90
N ASP A 58 -8.57 -4.42 27.06
CA ASP A 58 -9.51 -3.55 27.76
C ASP A 58 -9.82 -2.26 27.00
N THR A 59 -8.84 -1.72 26.26
CA THR A 59 -9.03 -0.51 25.44
C THR A 59 -9.86 -0.83 24.20
N VAL A 60 -9.48 -1.89 23.48
CA VAL A 60 -10.11 -2.29 22.23
C VAL A 60 -11.51 -2.85 22.47
N SER A 61 -11.75 -3.63 23.51
CA SER A 61 -13.10 -4.13 23.85
C SER A 61 -14.09 -3.00 24.08
N LYS A 62 -13.68 -1.88 24.69
CA LYS A 62 -14.55 -0.70 24.85
C LYS A 62 -14.90 -0.05 23.51
N LEU A 63 -13.94 -0.03 22.59
CA LEU A 63 -14.10 0.56 21.25
C LEU A 63 -14.95 -0.36 20.34
N ILE A 64 -14.75 -1.67 20.42
CA ILE A 64 -15.56 -2.71 19.74
C ILE A 64 -17.04 -2.61 20.14
N VAL A 65 -17.31 -2.46 21.45
CA VAL A 65 -18.67 -2.28 21.96
C VAL A 65 -19.29 -0.97 21.47
N GLY A 66 -18.50 0.10 21.39
CA GLY A 66 -18.93 1.41 20.88
C GLY A 66 -19.25 1.41 19.38
N GLU A 67 -18.46 0.70 18.57
CA GLU A 67 -18.63 0.62 17.10
C GLU A 67 -19.64 -0.44 16.65
N ARG A 68 -20.38 -1.08 17.59
CA ARG A 68 -21.36 -2.16 17.32
C ARG A 68 -20.75 -3.33 16.56
N ASN A 69 -19.61 -3.82 17.02
CA ASN A 69 -18.95 -5.00 16.46
C ASN A 69 -18.95 -6.18 17.44
N PRO A 70 -20.13 -6.73 17.79
CA PRO A 70 -20.28 -7.66 18.92
C PRO A 70 -19.59 -9.01 18.73
N ASP A 71 -19.15 -9.36 17.52
CA ASP A 71 -18.70 -10.72 17.16
C ASP A 71 -17.18 -10.89 17.16
N ALA A 72 -16.41 -9.90 17.62
CA ALA A 72 -14.95 -10.02 17.69
C ALA A 72 -14.54 -11.10 18.71
N SER A 73 -13.90 -12.15 18.21
CA SER A 73 -13.46 -13.27 19.04
C SER A 73 -12.11 -13.01 19.72
N LEU A 74 -11.75 -13.84 20.71
CA LEU A 74 -10.44 -13.77 21.36
C LEU A 74 -9.28 -13.98 20.38
N ILE A 75 -9.48 -14.83 19.35
CA ILE A 75 -8.48 -15.05 18.31
C ILE A 75 -8.29 -13.79 17.46
N ASP A 76 -9.36 -13.06 17.16
CA ASP A 76 -9.28 -11.80 16.40
C ASP A 76 -8.51 -10.72 17.18
N LEU A 77 -8.78 -10.59 18.49
CA LEU A 77 -8.00 -9.70 19.35
C LEU A 77 -6.51 -10.06 19.33
N THR A 78 -6.20 -11.35 19.40
CA THR A 78 -4.81 -11.85 19.36
C THR A 78 -4.14 -11.54 18.03
N ILE A 79 -4.84 -11.75 16.90
CA ILE A 79 -4.33 -11.41 15.56
C ILE A 79 -4.09 -9.91 15.45
N GLY A 80 -5.02 -9.08 15.91
CA GLY A 80 -4.88 -7.63 15.88
C GLY A 80 -3.65 -7.13 16.63
N LEU A 81 -3.39 -7.64 17.86
CA LEU A 81 -2.18 -7.28 18.60
C LEU A 81 -0.91 -7.76 17.88
N ARG A 82 -0.93 -8.94 17.25
CA ARG A 82 0.20 -9.44 16.44
C ARG A 82 0.49 -8.55 15.23
N TRP A 83 -0.52 -7.94 14.62
CA TRP A 83 -0.32 -6.97 13.55
C TRP A 83 0.27 -5.68 14.06
N ILE A 84 -0.26 -5.12 15.16
CA ILE A 84 0.31 -3.92 15.80
C ILE A 84 1.78 -4.16 16.17
N TYR A 85 2.10 -5.33 16.73
CA TYR A 85 3.49 -5.76 16.94
C TYR A 85 4.30 -5.66 15.66
N ARG A 86 3.87 -6.31 14.57
CA ARG A 86 4.63 -6.31 13.31
C ARG A 86 4.80 -4.91 12.72
N PHE A 87 3.77 -4.08 12.77
CA PHE A 87 3.79 -2.72 12.26
C PHE A 87 4.73 -1.79 13.03
N LEU A 88 4.89 -2.04 14.34
CA LEU A 88 5.68 -1.19 15.23
C LEU A 88 7.10 -1.71 15.46
N ILE A 89 7.48 -2.89 14.94
CA ILE A 89 8.87 -3.41 14.99
C ILE A 89 9.92 -2.36 14.60
N PRO A 90 9.72 -1.50 13.57
CA PRO A 90 10.74 -0.52 13.20
C PRO A 90 11.08 0.50 14.31
N LEU A 91 10.28 0.62 15.36
CA LEU A 91 10.63 1.43 16.55
C LEU A 91 11.83 0.86 17.32
N ALA A 92 12.16 -0.42 17.11
CA ALA A 92 13.33 -1.07 17.70
C ALA A 92 14.65 -0.71 16.99
N ILE A 93 14.61 0.10 15.92
CA ILE A 93 15.82 0.52 15.21
C ILE A 93 16.56 1.56 16.07
N VAL A 94 17.73 1.18 16.57
CA VAL A 94 18.58 2.05 17.41
C VAL A 94 19.52 2.92 16.56
N ASN A 95 20.00 2.36 15.44
CA ASN A 95 20.99 3.00 14.58
C ASN A 95 20.39 3.38 13.23
N VAL A 96 19.86 4.60 13.17
CA VAL A 96 19.46 5.24 11.90
C VAL A 96 20.60 6.15 11.44
N PRO A 97 20.99 6.11 10.15
CA PRO A 97 22.04 6.99 9.64
C PRO A 97 21.65 8.46 9.74
N LYS A 98 22.63 9.33 10.00
CA LYS A 98 22.44 10.78 9.91
C LYS A 98 22.40 11.17 8.44
N VAL A 99 21.25 11.68 7.99
CA VAL A 99 21.01 12.13 6.61
C VAL A 99 20.26 13.47 6.64
N ASP A 100 20.43 14.28 5.60
CA ASP A 100 19.73 15.56 5.49
C ASP A 100 18.24 15.37 5.15
N ILE A 101 17.94 14.39 4.30
CA ILE A 101 16.59 14.10 3.79
C ILE A 101 16.30 12.60 3.87
N ALA A 102 15.15 12.25 4.43
CA ALA A 102 14.54 10.92 4.33
C ALA A 102 13.42 10.98 3.28
N HIS A 103 13.61 10.27 2.17
CA HIS A 103 12.65 10.21 1.08
C HIS A 103 11.79 8.94 1.17
N LEU A 104 10.49 9.13 1.38
CA LEU A 104 9.49 8.08 1.42
C LEU A 104 8.86 7.93 0.03
N THR A 105 8.71 6.69 -0.43
CA THR A 105 8.04 6.35 -1.70
C THR A 105 6.61 5.83 -1.48
N LEU A 106 6.14 5.80 -0.22
CA LEU A 106 4.80 5.36 0.18
C LEU A 106 4.37 6.04 1.49
N SER A 107 3.09 6.42 1.57
CA SER A 107 2.46 7.06 2.73
C SER A 107 1.97 6.04 3.76
N GLY A 108 2.88 5.22 4.29
CA GLY A 108 2.58 4.12 5.21
C GLY A 108 3.64 3.89 6.28
N PHE A 109 3.80 2.64 6.74
CA PHE A 109 4.66 2.28 7.88
C PHE A 109 6.16 2.52 7.70
N ALA A 110 6.62 2.71 6.46
CA ALA A 110 8.00 3.08 6.15
C ALA A 110 8.42 4.44 6.74
N VAL A 111 7.47 5.22 7.29
CA VAL A 111 7.74 6.49 7.96
C VAL A 111 8.52 6.34 9.26
N ILE A 112 8.44 5.21 9.96
CA ILE A 112 9.01 5.08 11.33
C ILE A 112 10.51 5.36 11.38
N PRO A 113 11.38 4.76 10.53
CA PRO A 113 12.79 5.12 10.48
C PRO A 113 13.04 6.60 10.16
N ALA A 114 12.21 7.20 9.29
CA ALA A 114 12.30 8.62 8.95
C ALA A 114 11.93 9.53 10.13
N LEU A 115 10.94 9.14 10.94
CA LEU A 115 10.60 9.84 12.19
C LEU A 115 11.76 9.76 13.18
N ILE A 116 12.40 8.59 13.34
CA ILE A 116 13.56 8.43 14.21
C ILE A 116 14.71 9.33 13.75
N ALA A 117 15.04 9.34 12.45
CA ALA A 117 16.06 10.25 11.89
C ALA A 117 15.71 11.72 12.16
N HIS A 118 14.44 12.09 11.96
CA HIS A 118 13.94 13.43 12.21
C HIS A 118 14.08 13.84 13.68
N TYR A 119 13.67 12.99 14.62
CA TYR A 119 13.76 13.30 16.05
C TYR A 119 15.21 13.38 16.54
N LYS A 120 16.09 12.51 16.03
CA LYS A 120 17.48 12.40 16.47
C LYS A 120 18.40 13.46 15.85
N TYR A 121 18.19 13.79 14.57
CA TYR A 121 19.12 14.63 13.80
C TYR A 121 18.47 15.87 13.15
N GLY A 122 17.15 16.04 13.26
CA GLY A 122 16.43 17.09 12.54
C GLY A 122 16.25 16.82 11.04
N THR A 123 16.50 15.58 10.59
CA THR A 123 16.32 15.14 9.19
C THR A 123 14.97 15.58 8.64
N LYS A 124 14.97 16.13 7.42
CA LYS A 124 13.75 16.54 6.72
C LYS A 124 13.10 15.33 6.06
N ILE A 125 11.77 15.29 6.05
CA ILE A 125 11.01 14.18 5.45
C ILE A 125 10.37 14.67 4.16
N MET A 126 10.51 13.90 3.09
CA MET A 126 9.86 14.14 1.81
C MET A 126 9.11 12.88 1.38
N LEU A 127 7.95 13.05 0.76
CA LEU A 127 7.14 11.96 0.22
C LEU A 127 7.07 12.08 -1.31
N THR A 128 7.19 10.96 -2.01
CA THR A 128 6.68 10.78 -3.38
C THR A 128 5.64 9.68 -3.39
N GLU A 129 4.43 10.01 -3.83
CA GLU A 129 3.29 9.11 -3.82
C GLU A 129 3.00 8.60 -5.24
N HIS A 130 3.49 7.40 -5.52
CA HIS A 130 3.29 6.74 -6.83
C HIS A 130 1.88 6.16 -7.00
N GLY A 131 1.29 5.68 -5.90
CA GLY A 131 -0.06 5.16 -5.81
C GLY A 131 -0.70 5.63 -4.52
N VAL A 132 -2.03 5.71 -4.51
CA VAL A 132 -2.76 6.16 -3.32
C VAL A 132 -2.76 5.03 -2.30
N PHE A 133 -1.80 5.04 -1.37
CA PHE A 133 -1.59 3.96 -0.39
C PHE A 133 -2.89 3.57 0.30
N ILE A 134 -3.65 4.55 0.79
CA ILE A 134 -4.88 4.26 1.53
C ILE A 134 -5.96 3.63 0.64
N ARG A 135 -6.08 4.06 -0.62
CA ARG A 135 -7.05 3.49 -1.57
C ARG A 135 -6.70 2.04 -1.88
N GLU A 136 -5.43 1.75 -2.12
CA GLU A 136 -4.96 0.38 -2.35
C GLU A 136 -5.19 -0.51 -1.12
N ARG A 137 -4.96 0.02 0.09
CA ARG A 137 -5.24 -0.70 1.33
C ARG A 137 -6.73 -0.95 1.53
N LEU A 138 -7.59 0.02 1.26
CA LEU A 138 -9.05 -0.16 1.36
C LEU A 138 -9.54 -1.26 0.41
N LEU A 139 -9.06 -1.28 -0.85
CA LEU A 139 -9.41 -2.34 -1.81
C LEU A 139 -8.93 -3.72 -1.34
N ALA A 140 -7.68 -3.82 -0.89
CA ALA A 140 -7.13 -5.08 -0.39
C ALA A 140 -7.85 -5.59 0.87
N ILE A 141 -8.18 -4.70 1.81
CA ILE A 141 -8.92 -5.04 3.03
C ILE A 141 -10.36 -5.43 2.69
N ASN A 142 -11.00 -4.73 1.75
CA ASN A 142 -12.35 -5.07 1.31
C ASN A 142 -12.43 -6.50 0.78
N ASN A 143 -11.48 -6.89 -0.07
CA ASN A 143 -11.42 -8.22 -0.70
C ASN A 143 -10.92 -9.33 0.23
N SER A 144 -10.47 -9.02 1.45
CA SER A 144 -10.04 -10.03 2.41
C SER A 144 -11.22 -10.70 3.13
N GLU A 145 -11.02 -11.94 3.58
CA GLU A 145 -11.99 -12.69 4.40
C GLU A 145 -11.91 -12.35 5.90
N TYR A 146 -11.18 -11.29 6.27
CA TYR A 146 -11.03 -10.93 7.67
C TYR A 146 -12.36 -10.51 8.32
N PRO A 147 -12.59 -10.86 9.60
CA PRO A 147 -13.70 -10.32 10.37
C PRO A 147 -13.69 -8.79 10.41
N PHE A 148 -14.88 -8.19 10.55
CA PHE A 148 -15.05 -6.73 10.52
C PHE A 148 -14.13 -6.00 11.50
N PHE A 149 -13.90 -6.56 12.69
CA PHE A 149 -12.95 -6.01 13.66
C PHE A 149 -11.54 -5.81 13.10
N LEU A 150 -11.00 -6.86 12.48
CA LEU A 150 -9.66 -6.83 11.91
C LEU A 150 -9.59 -5.90 10.70
N LYS A 151 -10.63 -5.86 9.86
CA LYS A 151 -10.74 -4.89 8.77
C LYS A 151 -10.70 -3.46 9.31
N ASN A 152 -11.53 -3.14 10.30
CA ASN A 152 -11.58 -1.80 10.90
C ASN A 152 -10.22 -1.41 11.52
N LEU A 153 -9.59 -2.30 12.29
CA LEU A 153 -8.25 -2.07 12.84
C LEU A 153 -7.25 -1.70 11.74
N LEU A 154 -7.18 -2.48 10.65
CA LEU A 154 -6.25 -2.22 9.55
C LEU A 154 -6.53 -0.88 8.85
N ILE A 155 -7.80 -0.54 8.64
CA ILE A 155 -8.21 0.73 8.04
C ILE A 155 -7.74 1.88 8.93
N ARG A 156 -8.18 1.91 10.20
CA ARG A 156 -7.86 3.00 11.14
C ARG A 156 -6.35 3.21 11.29
N PHE A 157 -5.59 2.12 11.39
CA PHE A 157 -4.13 2.19 11.50
C PHE A 157 -3.49 2.71 10.21
N SER A 158 -3.93 2.23 9.05
CA SER A 158 -3.41 2.67 7.75
C SER A 158 -3.70 4.16 7.52
N GLU A 159 -4.89 4.63 7.89
CA GLU A 159 -5.27 6.04 7.84
C GLU A 159 -4.40 6.89 8.77
N ALA A 160 -4.21 6.46 10.02
CA ALA A 160 -3.37 7.16 10.99
C ALA A 160 -1.93 7.34 10.47
N MET A 161 -1.36 6.27 9.91
CA MET A 161 0.01 6.31 9.37
C MET A 161 0.11 7.18 8.12
N ALA A 162 -0.82 7.08 7.18
CA ALA A 162 -0.82 7.91 5.98
C ALA A 162 -0.92 9.40 6.33
N ARG A 163 -1.83 9.74 7.25
CA ARG A 163 -2.00 11.11 7.74
C ARG A 163 -0.77 11.62 8.47
N LEU A 164 -0.11 10.77 9.26
CA LEU A 164 1.14 11.14 9.94
C LEU A 164 2.25 11.42 8.92
N VAL A 165 2.35 10.62 7.85
CA VAL A 165 3.31 10.88 6.76
C VAL A 165 3.07 12.25 6.16
N TYR A 166 1.82 12.58 5.81
CA TYR A 166 1.49 13.90 5.24
C TYR A 166 1.78 15.05 6.21
N TYR A 167 1.46 14.86 7.48
CA TYR A 167 1.73 15.84 8.53
C TYR A 167 3.23 16.15 8.64
N LYS A 168 4.08 15.11 8.64
CA LYS A 168 5.53 15.22 8.84
C LYS A 168 6.34 15.52 7.59
N SER A 169 5.80 15.28 6.42
CA SER A 169 6.46 15.62 5.17
C SER A 169 6.56 17.14 5.00
N GLU A 170 7.73 17.63 4.61
CA GLU A 170 7.96 19.03 4.23
C GLU A 170 7.46 19.29 2.79
N LYS A 171 7.58 18.28 1.92
CA LYS A 171 7.09 18.26 0.54
C LYS A 171 6.47 16.91 0.22
N ILE A 172 5.37 16.95 -0.53
CA ILE A 172 4.64 15.79 -1.03
C ILE A 172 4.60 15.88 -2.55
N ILE A 173 5.25 14.94 -3.21
CA ILE A 173 5.26 14.84 -4.67
C ILE A 173 4.21 13.82 -5.08
N SER A 174 3.16 14.30 -5.71
CA SER A 174 2.12 13.46 -6.28
C SER A 174 2.45 13.17 -7.74
N VAL A 175 2.47 11.90 -8.16
CA VAL A 175 2.86 11.58 -9.55
C VAL A 175 1.78 11.90 -10.58
N ASN A 176 0.57 12.25 -10.15
CA ASN A 176 -0.52 12.64 -11.03
C ASN A 176 -1.57 13.48 -10.28
N LYS A 177 -2.47 14.15 -11.02
CA LYS A 177 -3.54 14.98 -10.42
C LYS A 177 -4.63 14.18 -9.71
N PHE A 178 -4.76 12.89 -9.99
CA PHE A 178 -5.75 12.01 -9.36
C PHE A 178 -5.35 11.67 -7.92
N ASN A 179 -4.10 11.28 -7.67
CA ASN A 179 -3.55 10.97 -6.36
C ASN A 179 -3.68 12.19 -5.43
N LYS A 180 -3.34 13.40 -5.92
CA LYS A 180 -3.52 14.66 -5.20
C LYS A 180 -4.91 14.83 -4.56
N LYS A 181 -5.99 14.40 -5.23
CA LYS A 181 -7.35 14.49 -4.66
C LYS A 181 -7.52 13.62 -3.42
N TRP A 182 -6.92 12.44 -3.42
CA TRP A 182 -6.91 11.53 -2.29
C TRP A 182 -6.02 12.03 -1.15
N GLU A 183 -4.82 12.49 -1.47
CA GLU A 183 -3.88 13.07 -0.50
C GLU A 183 -4.55 14.20 0.30
N ILE A 184 -5.20 15.15 -0.39
CA ILE A 184 -5.94 16.26 0.26
C ILE A 184 -7.11 15.74 1.09
N ARG A 185 -7.90 14.79 0.57
CA ARG A 185 -9.01 14.18 1.31
C ARG A 185 -8.55 13.53 2.61
N TYR A 186 -7.34 12.97 2.61
CA TYR A 186 -6.70 12.37 3.78
C TYR A 186 -5.82 13.38 4.55
N GLY A 187 -6.05 14.68 4.40
CA GLY A 187 -5.47 15.69 5.29
C GLY A 187 -4.05 16.15 4.94
N ALA A 188 -3.55 15.84 3.75
CA ALA A 188 -2.34 16.49 3.24
C ALA A 188 -2.59 17.99 3.00
N ASP A 189 -1.68 18.83 3.47
CA ASP A 189 -1.72 20.28 3.23
C ASP A 189 -1.49 20.56 1.74
N PRO A 190 -2.44 21.17 1.02
CA PRO A 190 -2.29 21.49 -0.40
C PRO A 190 -1.05 22.34 -0.73
N LYS A 191 -0.55 23.13 0.23
CA LYS A 191 0.66 23.96 0.05
C LYS A 191 1.95 23.14 0.02
N LYS A 192 1.93 21.92 0.56
CA LYS A 192 3.04 20.97 0.54
C LYS A 192 3.05 20.09 -0.71
N ILE A 193 1.93 20.00 -1.42
CA ILE A 193 1.75 19.10 -2.56
C ILE A 193 2.20 19.75 -3.88
N GLN A 194 3.08 19.05 -4.60
CA GLN A 194 3.46 19.37 -5.97
C GLN A 194 3.20 18.16 -6.87
N VAL A 195 2.71 18.39 -8.09
CA VAL A 195 2.52 17.31 -9.06
C VAL A 195 3.76 17.23 -9.94
N ILE A 196 4.46 16.09 -9.93
CA ILE A 196 5.59 15.79 -10.82
C ILE A 196 5.35 14.42 -11.42
N TYR A 197 5.09 14.37 -12.72
CA TYR A 197 4.85 13.11 -13.43
C TYR A 197 6.12 12.27 -13.52
N ASN A 198 5.95 10.94 -13.60
CA ASN A 198 7.07 10.05 -13.90
C ASN A 198 7.65 10.43 -15.28
N GLY A 199 8.96 10.59 -15.35
CA GLY A 199 9.67 10.78 -16.61
C GLY A 199 9.75 9.49 -17.42
N ILE A 200 9.93 9.64 -18.72
CA ILE A 200 10.27 8.56 -19.65
C ILE A 200 11.52 8.96 -20.41
N ASP A 201 12.40 8.00 -20.67
CA ASP A 201 13.57 8.21 -21.52
C ASP A 201 13.11 8.27 -22.99
N THR A 202 13.21 9.45 -23.60
CA THR A 202 12.73 9.68 -24.97
C THR A 202 13.65 9.11 -26.04
N ASP A 203 14.92 8.85 -25.70
CA ASP A 203 15.88 8.23 -26.62
C ASP A 203 15.63 6.72 -26.68
N LEU A 204 15.23 6.12 -25.56
CA LEU A 204 14.85 4.71 -25.47
C LEU A 204 13.43 4.45 -25.98
N PHE A 205 12.47 5.31 -25.63
CA PHE A 205 11.05 5.18 -26.01
C PHE A 205 10.70 6.15 -27.15
N SER A 206 11.20 5.85 -28.34
CA SER A 206 10.86 6.55 -29.57
C SER A 206 9.84 5.77 -30.42
N PRO A 207 8.97 6.44 -31.21
CA PRO A 207 8.10 5.75 -32.17
C PRO A 207 8.89 4.84 -33.12
N MET A 208 8.44 3.60 -33.30
CA MET A 208 9.03 2.61 -34.19
C MET A 208 7.95 2.02 -35.10
N PRO A 209 8.32 1.51 -36.29
CA PRO A 209 7.38 0.79 -37.13
C PRO A 209 6.91 -0.50 -36.43
N LYS A 210 5.67 -0.87 -36.69
CA LYS A 210 5.12 -2.14 -36.23
C LYS A 210 5.92 -3.32 -36.83
N PRO A 211 6.26 -4.36 -36.04
CA PRO A 211 7.00 -5.51 -36.56
C PRO A 211 6.29 -6.18 -37.75
N GLU A 212 7.07 -6.62 -38.73
CA GLU A 212 6.55 -7.13 -40.02
C GLU A 212 5.53 -8.26 -39.85
N HIS A 213 5.78 -9.18 -38.92
CA HIS A 213 4.86 -10.30 -38.63
C HIS A 213 3.50 -9.87 -38.06
N LEU A 214 3.36 -8.64 -37.57
CA LEU A 214 2.11 -8.06 -37.08
C LEU A 214 1.56 -6.93 -37.96
N ALA A 215 2.26 -6.53 -39.03
CA ALA A 215 1.99 -5.30 -39.78
C ALA A 215 0.54 -5.18 -40.28
N ASN A 216 -0.09 -6.30 -40.64
CA ASN A 216 -1.48 -6.35 -41.14
C ASN A 216 -2.47 -6.96 -40.12
N ILE A 217 -2.07 -7.08 -38.87
CA ILE A 217 -2.86 -7.69 -37.80
C ILE A 217 -3.24 -6.58 -36.80
N PRO A 218 -4.52 -6.32 -36.55
CA PRO A 218 -4.92 -5.44 -35.45
C PRO A 218 -4.45 -6.02 -34.12
N THR A 219 -3.60 -5.29 -33.39
CA THR A 219 -2.98 -5.81 -32.16
C THR A 219 -3.20 -4.85 -31.00
N VAL A 220 -3.62 -5.39 -29.87
CA VAL A 220 -3.69 -4.70 -28.58
C VAL A 220 -2.53 -5.20 -27.76
N VAL A 221 -1.71 -4.28 -27.26
CA VAL A 221 -0.55 -4.62 -26.43
C VAL A 221 -0.69 -4.02 -25.05
N ALA A 222 -0.37 -4.81 -24.03
CA ALA A 222 -0.34 -4.36 -22.65
C ALA A 222 0.94 -4.80 -21.94
N ALA A 223 1.67 -3.84 -21.36
CA ALA A 223 2.76 -4.12 -20.42
C ALA A 223 2.21 -4.11 -18.99
N ALA A 224 1.75 -5.25 -18.49
CA ALA A 224 1.12 -5.39 -17.19
C ALA A 224 1.40 -6.76 -16.55
N ARG A 225 1.86 -6.75 -15.29
CA ARG A 225 1.88 -7.96 -14.45
C ARG A 225 0.47 -8.55 -14.35
N ILE A 226 0.37 -9.88 -14.36
CA ILE A 226 -0.89 -10.60 -14.22
C ILE A 226 -1.31 -10.56 -12.76
N PHE A 227 -2.13 -9.57 -12.42
CA PHE A 227 -2.51 -9.24 -11.05
C PHE A 227 -3.90 -8.61 -11.03
N GLU A 228 -4.69 -8.90 -10.00
CA GLU A 228 -6.11 -8.52 -9.87
C GLU A 228 -6.33 -7.01 -10.04
N LEU A 229 -5.42 -6.19 -9.51
CA LEU A 229 -5.50 -4.73 -9.61
C LEU A 229 -5.36 -4.22 -11.05
N LYS A 230 -4.79 -5.01 -11.96
CA LYS A 230 -4.66 -4.69 -13.39
C LYS A 230 -5.88 -5.12 -14.20
N ASP A 231 -6.79 -5.89 -13.61
CA ASP A 231 -8.05 -6.34 -14.20
C ASP A 231 -7.89 -6.98 -15.58
N ILE A 232 -7.03 -8.00 -15.64
CA ILE A 232 -6.74 -8.78 -16.86
C ILE A 232 -8.00 -9.53 -17.32
N ILE A 233 -8.85 -9.96 -16.39
CA ILE A 233 -10.15 -10.59 -16.68
C ILE A 233 -11.03 -9.70 -17.56
N THR A 234 -11.15 -8.40 -17.25
CA THR A 234 -11.90 -7.48 -18.11
C THR A 234 -11.25 -7.33 -19.50
N MET A 235 -9.93 -7.36 -19.59
CA MET A 235 -9.20 -7.33 -20.87
C MET A 235 -9.44 -8.58 -21.72
N ILE A 236 -9.51 -9.76 -21.10
CA ILE A 236 -9.86 -11.02 -21.78
C ILE A 236 -11.29 -10.93 -22.33
N ARG A 237 -12.24 -10.46 -21.51
CA ARG A 237 -13.63 -10.26 -21.94
C ARG A 237 -13.76 -9.25 -23.08
N SER A 238 -12.96 -8.18 -23.08
CA SER A 238 -12.96 -7.24 -24.21
C SER A 238 -12.46 -7.88 -25.51
N CYS A 239 -11.47 -8.78 -25.43
CA CYS A 239 -11.02 -9.56 -26.59
C CYS A 239 -12.15 -10.41 -27.17
N ALA A 240 -12.97 -11.07 -26.34
CA ALA A 240 -14.14 -11.83 -26.81
C ALA A 240 -15.18 -10.97 -27.54
N VAL A 241 -15.35 -9.72 -27.13
CA VAL A 241 -16.25 -8.79 -27.81
C VAL A 241 -15.66 -8.35 -29.15
N VAL A 242 -14.39 -7.94 -29.17
CA VAL A 242 -13.72 -7.43 -30.38
C VAL A 242 -13.56 -8.52 -31.44
N LYS A 243 -13.25 -9.75 -31.04
CA LYS A 243 -13.09 -10.91 -31.94
C LYS A 243 -14.31 -11.13 -32.84
N LYS A 244 -15.51 -10.76 -32.40
CA LYS A 244 -16.75 -10.90 -33.19
C LYS A 244 -16.74 -10.05 -34.46
N GLU A 245 -16.10 -8.88 -34.40
CA GLU A 245 -16.00 -7.93 -35.51
C GLU A 245 -14.64 -8.04 -36.23
N ILE A 246 -13.57 -8.34 -35.49
CA ILE A 246 -12.20 -8.48 -36.01
C ILE A 246 -11.64 -9.84 -35.61
N PRO A 247 -11.94 -10.92 -36.36
CA PRO A 247 -11.52 -12.28 -35.99
C PRO A 247 -9.99 -12.47 -35.88
N SER A 248 -9.22 -11.66 -36.62
CA SER A 248 -7.75 -11.70 -36.64
C SER A 248 -7.10 -10.92 -35.50
N VAL A 249 -7.85 -10.24 -34.63
CA VAL A 249 -7.28 -9.39 -33.57
C VAL A 249 -6.36 -10.18 -32.64
N GLN A 250 -5.24 -9.57 -32.25
CA GLN A 250 -4.31 -10.13 -31.28
C GLN A 250 -4.26 -9.26 -30.02
N TYR A 251 -4.24 -9.88 -28.85
CA TYR A 251 -4.03 -9.27 -27.54
C TYR A 251 -2.75 -9.88 -26.98
N LEU A 252 -1.69 -9.08 -26.90
CA LEU A 252 -0.36 -9.51 -26.43
C LEU A 252 -0.04 -8.85 -25.09
N ILE A 253 -0.07 -9.64 -24.02
CA ILE A 253 0.08 -9.15 -22.65
C ILE A 253 1.46 -9.55 -22.14
N TYR A 254 2.32 -8.56 -21.95
CA TYR A 254 3.67 -8.72 -21.45
C TYR A 254 3.73 -8.38 -19.96
N GLY A 255 4.15 -9.34 -19.15
CA GLY A 255 4.30 -9.17 -17.72
C GLY A 255 4.51 -10.49 -17.00
N ASP A 256 4.89 -10.38 -15.73
CA ASP A 256 5.05 -11.52 -14.84
C ASP A 256 3.67 -12.17 -14.57
N ASP A 257 3.55 -13.43 -14.99
CA ASP A 257 2.41 -14.33 -14.82
C ASP A 257 2.61 -15.32 -13.66
N HIS A 258 3.71 -15.20 -12.93
CA HIS A 258 3.99 -15.98 -11.73
C HIS A 258 3.72 -15.21 -10.43
N ALA A 259 3.44 -13.91 -10.52
CA ALA A 259 3.19 -13.05 -9.37
C ALA A 259 2.02 -13.52 -8.50
N VAL A 260 0.92 -13.96 -9.13
CA VAL A 260 -0.25 -14.54 -8.45
C VAL A 260 -0.73 -15.75 -9.26
N PRO A 261 -0.23 -16.97 -8.94
CA PRO A 261 -0.53 -18.17 -9.73
C PRO A 261 -2.02 -18.46 -9.86
N ALA A 262 -2.79 -18.33 -8.76
CA ALA A 262 -4.23 -18.59 -8.77
C ALA A 262 -5.01 -17.64 -9.71
N TYR A 263 -4.66 -16.35 -9.74
CA TYR A 263 -5.29 -15.38 -10.65
C TYR A 263 -4.89 -15.64 -12.11
N THR A 264 -3.66 -16.11 -12.33
CA THR A 264 -3.19 -16.49 -13.68
C THR A 264 -3.93 -17.73 -14.19
N GLU A 265 -4.13 -18.74 -13.33
CA GLU A 265 -4.96 -19.92 -13.65
C GLU A 265 -6.40 -19.51 -13.99
N GLU A 266 -7.00 -18.59 -13.24
CA GLU A 266 -8.32 -18.03 -13.54
C GLU A 266 -8.36 -17.36 -14.93
N CYS A 267 -7.34 -16.55 -15.24
CA CYS A 267 -7.20 -15.91 -16.56
C CYS A 267 -7.10 -16.94 -17.69
N LEU A 268 -6.28 -17.99 -17.52
CA LEU A 268 -6.10 -19.05 -18.51
C LEU A 268 -7.39 -19.85 -18.73
N ALA A 269 -8.10 -20.18 -17.65
CA ALA A 269 -9.39 -20.86 -17.73
C ALA A 269 -10.42 -20.02 -18.50
N LEU A 270 -10.47 -18.69 -18.25
CA LEU A 270 -11.37 -17.79 -18.96
C LEU A 270 -11.02 -17.64 -20.45
N ILE A 271 -9.73 -17.60 -20.80
CA ILE A 271 -9.28 -17.59 -22.20
C ILE A 271 -9.79 -18.84 -22.93
N GLN A 272 -9.67 -20.00 -22.30
CA GLN A 272 -10.15 -21.27 -22.86
C GLN A 272 -11.68 -21.32 -22.95
N GLU A 273 -12.39 -20.91 -21.89
CA GLU A 273 -13.85 -20.87 -21.86
C GLU A 273 -14.43 -20.01 -23.01
N LEU A 274 -13.77 -18.89 -23.31
CA LEU A 274 -14.19 -17.97 -24.36
C LEU A 274 -13.62 -18.30 -25.75
N GLY A 275 -12.83 -19.36 -25.88
CA GLY A 275 -12.21 -19.78 -27.15
C GLY A 275 -11.27 -18.70 -27.71
N LEU A 276 -10.46 -18.07 -26.87
CA LEU A 276 -9.58 -16.95 -27.20
C LEU A 276 -8.11 -17.34 -27.30
N GLU A 277 -7.77 -18.63 -27.27
CA GLU A 277 -6.40 -19.12 -27.23
C GLU A 277 -5.56 -18.59 -28.40
N ASP A 278 -6.16 -18.40 -29.57
CA ASP A 278 -5.50 -17.86 -30.77
C ASP A 278 -5.43 -16.33 -30.81
N ASN A 279 -6.19 -15.64 -29.97
CA ASN A 279 -6.33 -14.18 -29.99
C ASN A 279 -5.71 -13.51 -28.77
N PHE A 280 -5.62 -14.19 -27.63
CA PHE A 280 -5.15 -13.62 -26.37
C PHE A 280 -3.94 -14.40 -25.85
N LYS A 281 -2.78 -13.76 -25.84
CA LYS A 281 -1.49 -14.38 -25.47
C LYS A 281 -0.89 -13.71 -24.26
N LEU A 282 -0.62 -14.50 -23.23
CA LEU A 282 0.28 -14.11 -22.14
C LEU A 282 1.71 -14.36 -22.62
N MET A 283 2.44 -13.29 -22.87
CA MET A 283 3.77 -13.32 -23.50
C MET A 283 4.93 -13.42 -22.49
N GLY A 284 4.61 -13.34 -21.19
CA GLY A 284 5.60 -13.33 -20.12
C GLY A 284 6.34 -11.99 -19.99
N PRO A 285 7.31 -11.89 -19.05
CA PRO A 285 8.07 -10.69 -18.80
C PRO A 285 9.13 -10.44 -19.90
N ARG A 286 9.35 -9.17 -20.24
CA ARG A 286 10.37 -8.73 -21.20
C ARG A 286 11.30 -7.70 -20.56
N GLN A 287 12.59 -7.72 -20.94
CA GLN A 287 13.61 -6.80 -20.41
C GLN A 287 13.75 -5.51 -21.25
N ASP A 288 13.19 -5.50 -22.46
CA ASP A 288 13.23 -4.40 -23.43
C ASP A 288 11.82 -3.80 -23.65
N PRO A 289 11.24 -3.12 -22.65
CA PRO A 289 9.84 -2.66 -22.69
C PRO A 289 9.54 -1.65 -23.82
N HIS A 290 10.56 -0.98 -24.35
CA HIS A 290 10.41 -0.06 -25.48
C HIS A 290 10.04 -0.78 -26.79
N HIS A 291 10.40 -2.06 -26.95
CA HIS A 291 9.99 -2.86 -28.12
C HIS A 291 8.61 -3.48 -28.00
N ILE A 292 7.99 -3.44 -26.81
CA ILE A 292 6.64 -3.97 -26.60
C ILE A 292 5.60 -3.08 -27.29
N PHE A 293 5.63 -1.77 -27.03
CA PHE A 293 4.58 -0.85 -27.49
C PHE A 293 4.41 -0.78 -29.03
N PRO A 294 5.46 -0.84 -29.87
CA PRO A 294 5.32 -0.88 -31.33
C PRO A 294 4.59 -2.11 -31.88
N GLU A 295 4.39 -3.16 -31.09
CA GLU A 295 3.62 -4.34 -31.54
C GLU A 295 2.12 -4.07 -31.68
N GLY A 296 1.60 -2.96 -31.14
CA GLY A 296 0.20 -2.53 -31.23
C GLY A 296 -0.06 -1.67 -32.45
#